data_AF-A0A534NM97-F1
#
_entry.id   AF-A0A534NM97-F1
#
_cell.length_a   1.000
_cell.length_b   1.000
_cell.length_c   1.000
_cell.angle_alpha   90.00
_cell.angle_beta   90.00
_cell.angle_gamma   90.00
#
_symmetry.space_group_name_H-M   'P 1'
#
loop_
_entity.id
_entity.type
_entity.pdbx_description
1 polymer ?
#
loop_
_entity_poly.entity_id
_entity_poly.type
_entity_poly.pdbx_seq_one_letter_code
_entity_poly.pdbx_strand_id
1 'polypeptide(L)'
;RERSVAAIVGLARDLCRRERLGSLQFLFPLAGEAEELEKAGLVLRVDHQFHWQNEGYRTFDEFLARFRSKDRNAIKREMRAPAEQGIEIRTVRGENLRARSGELAREAHALHRSTIDKLMWGRGWLNQAFYERVFSRLPEHVEMVEARKDGRLVAGAFNVASKDRLFGRYWGAFE
;
A
#
# COMPACT_ATOMS: atom_id res chain seq x y z
N ARG A 1 17.14 -7.89 -26.11
CA ARG A 1 16.75 -7.26 -24.84
C ARG A 1 17.78 -6.21 -24.40
N GLU A 2 19.07 -6.54 -24.36
CA GLU A 2 20.17 -5.58 -24.04
C GLU A 2 20.15 -4.32 -24.92
N ARG A 3 20.04 -4.48 -26.25
CA ARG A 3 19.89 -3.34 -27.20
C ARG A 3 18.70 -2.43 -26.89
N SER A 4 17.66 -2.95 -26.24
CA SER A 4 16.46 -2.18 -25.88
C SER A 4 16.68 -1.34 -24.63
N VAL A 5 17.40 -1.86 -23.61
CA VAL A 5 17.69 -1.11 -22.37
C VAL A 5 18.60 0.08 -22.66
N ALA A 6 19.69 -0.14 -23.39
CA ALA A 6 20.61 0.94 -23.77
C ALA A 6 19.92 2.04 -24.58
N ALA A 7 19.03 1.66 -25.52
CA ALA A 7 18.24 2.62 -26.29
C ALA A 7 17.26 3.42 -25.41
N ILE A 8 16.55 2.75 -24.50
CA ILE A 8 15.62 3.42 -23.56
C ILE A 8 16.38 4.40 -22.65
N VAL A 9 17.52 3.99 -22.11
CA VAL A 9 18.37 4.86 -21.28
C VAL A 9 18.87 6.06 -22.07
N GLY A 10 19.31 5.86 -23.31
CA GLY A 10 19.72 6.94 -24.22
C GLY A 10 18.60 7.95 -24.44
N LEU A 11 17.42 7.48 -24.86
CA LEU A 11 16.24 8.32 -25.08
C LEU A 11 15.79 9.05 -23.81
N ALA A 12 15.80 8.37 -22.66
CA ALA A 12 15.44 8.97 -21.39
C ALA A 12 16.43 10.06 -20.96
N ARG A 13 17.74 9.86 -21.19
CA ARG A 13 18.76 10.89 -20.95
C ARG A 13 18.58 12.09 -21.88
N ASP A 14 18.26 11.86 -23.15
CA ASP A 14 17.98 12.94 -24.11
C ASP A 14 16.76 13.76 -23.69
N LEU A 15 15.71 13.08 -23.22
CA LEU A 15 14.54 13.73 -22.63
C LEU A 15 14.93 14.56 -21.41
N CYS A 16 15.70 14.00 -20.46
CA CYS A 16 16.15 14.75 -19.29
C CYS A 16 16.95 16.00 -19.68
N ARG A 17 17.82 15.92 -20.69
CA ARG A 17 18.58 17.07 -21.20
C ARG A 17 17.67 18.15 -21.79
N ARG A 18 16.73 17.76 -22.66
CA ARG A 18 15.81 18.68 -23.32
C ARG A 18 14.87 19.39 -22.32
N GLU A 19 14.34 18.63 -21.37
CA GLU A 19 13.40 19.13 -20.35
C GLU A 19 14.09 19.68 -19.10
N ARG A 20 15.43 19.74 -19.08
CA ARG A 20 16.24 20.22 -17.94
C ARG A 20 15.96 19.48 -16.62
N LEU A 21 15.73 18.17 -16.69
CA LEU A 21 15.50 17.32 -15.52
C LEU A 21 16.84 16.87 -14.92
N GLY A 22 16.99 17.03 -13.61
CA GLY A 22 18.26 16.78 -12.90
C GLY A 22 18.57 15.31 -12.59
N SER A 23 17.60 14.40 -12.77
CA SER A 23 17.83 12.97 -12.50
C SER A 23 16.90 12.08 -13.32
N LEU A 24 17.38 10.88 -13.63
CA LEU A 24 16.63 9.78 -14.22
C LEU A 24 16.63 8.61 -13.23
N GLN A 25 15.47 8.07 -12.90
CA GLN A 25 15.32 6.96 -11.97
C GLN A 25 14.48 5.86 -12.59
N PHE A 26 14.96 4.63 -12.52
CA PHE A 26 14.20 3.42 -12.84
C PHE A 26 13.86 2.73 -11.53
N LEU A 27 12.56 2.59 -11.25
CA LEU A 27 12.09 2.01 -10.00
C LEU A 27 11.71 0.55 -10.22
N PHE A 28 12.14 -0.30 -9.28
CA PHE A 28 11.81 -1.73 -9.22
C PHE A 28 12.16 -2.55 -10.48
N PRO A 29 13.37 -2.40 -11.07
CA PRO A 29 13.79 -3.26 -12.17
C PRO A 29 13.91 -4.73 -11.72
N LEU A 30 13.68 -5.67 -12.63
CA LEU A 30 14.05 -7.06 -12.39
C LEU A 30 15.58 -7.19 -12.29
N ALA A 31 16.09 -8.27 -11.67
CA ALA A 31 17.53 -8.45 -11.46
C ALA A 31 18.36 -8.29 -12.74
N GLY A 32 17.98 -8.99 -13.83
CA GLY A 32 18.66 -8.85 -15.11
C GLY A 32 18.49 -7.47 -15.77
N GLU A 33 17.41 -6.74 -15.47
CA GLU A 33 17.24 -5.37 -15.97
C GLU A 33 18.12 -4.39 -15.20
N ALA A 34 18.32 -4.60 -13.90
CA ALA A 34 19.22 -3.81 -13.07
C ALA A 34 20.67 -3.92 -13.54
N GLU A 35 21.13 -5.14 -13.86
CA GLU A 35 22.47 -5.39 -14.42
C GLU A 35 22.67 -4.62 -15.75
N GLU A 36 21.68 -4.65 -16.64
CA GLU A 36 21.74 -3.92 -17.91
C GLU A 36 21.71 -2.39 -17.72
N LEU A 37 20.96 -1.89 -16.75
CA LEU A 37 20.93 -0.47 -16.40
C LEU A 37 22.26 0.01 -15.82
N GLU A 38 22.93 -0.80 -14.98
CA GLU A 38 24.28 -0.52 -14.49
C GLU A 38 25.30 -0.46 -15.63
N LYS A 39 25.27 -1.43 -16.56
CA LYS A 39 26.11 -1.41 -17.77
C LYS A 39 25.88 -0.16 -18.62
N ALA A 40 24.65 0.38 -18.63
CA ALA A 40 24.30 1.63 -19.30
C ALA A 40 24.73 2.91 -18.52
N GLY A 41 25.40 2.75 -17.37
CA GLY A 41 25.96 3.82 -16.56
C GLY A 41 24.98 4.44 -15.56
N LEU A 42 23.94 3.71 -15.15
CA LEU A 42 23.15 4.07 -13.98
C LEU A 42 23.77 3.48 -12.71
N VAL A 43 23.39 4.04 -11.56
CA VAL A 43 23.82 3.56 -10.24
C VAL A 43 22.70 2.79 -9.58
N LEU A 44 23.00 1.58 -9.09
CA LEU A 44 22.04 0.78 -8.34
C LEU A 44 21.87 1.33 -6.93
N ARG A 45 20.60 1.46 -6.52
CA ARG A 45 20.21 1.73 -5.15
C ARG A 45 19.44 0.54 -4.62
N VAL A 46 19.98 -0.10 -3.58
CA VAL A 46 19.32 -1.22 -2.90
C VAL A 46 18.32 -0.67 -1.88
N ASP A 47 17.12 -1.24 -1.89
CA ASP A 47 16.07 -1.00 -0.91
C ASP A 47 15.41 -2.33 -0.53
N HIS A 48 14.81 -2.41 0.65
CA HIS A 48 14.16 -3.61 1.14
C HIS A 48 12.64 -3.47 1.08
N GLN A 49 11.98 -4.48 0.52
CA GLN A 49 10.52 -4.58 0.55
C GLN A 49 10.10 -5.90 1.17
N PHE A 50 9.06 -5.84 1.98
CA PHE A 50 8.44 -7.01 2.57
C PHE A 50 7.23 -7.39 1.74
N HIS A 51 7.28 -8.55 1.08
CA HIS A 51 6.17 -9.07 0.30
C HIS A 51 5.61 -10.29 1.02
N TRP A 52 4.33 -10.23 1.36
CA TRP A 52 3.60 -11.43 1.75
C TRP A 52 3.03 -12.09 0.50
N GLN A 53 3.25 -13.39 0.37
CA GLN A 53 2.72 -14.19 -0.72
C GLN A 53 1.92 -15.35 -0.14
N ASN A 54 0.76 -15.63 -0.73
CA ASN A 54 -0.01 -16.81 -0.38
C ASN A 54 0.64 -18.04 -1.03
N GLU A 55 1.23 -18.93 -0.24
CA GLU A 55 1.86 -20.19 -0.68
C GLU A 55 0.83 -21.30 -0.96
N GLY A 56 -0.41 -20.94 -1.33
CA GLY A 56 -1.48 -21.89 -1.64
C GLY A 56 -2.44 -22.20 -0.48
N TYR A 57 -2.45 -21.39 0.58
CA TYR A 57 -3.39 -21.50 1.68
C TYR A 57 -4.81 -21.19 1.21
N ARG A 58 -5.73 -22.11 1.49
CA ARG A 58 -7.18 -22.02 1.18
C ARG A 58 -7.98 -21.47 2.36
N THR A 59 -7.44 -21.60 3.56
CA THR A 59 -8.08 -21.13 4.79
C THR A 59 -7.07 -20.36 5.65
N PHE A 60 -7.60 -19.53 6.54
CA PHE A 60 -6.75 -18.85 7.51
C PHE A 60 -6.06 -19.83 8.46
N ASP A 61 -6.70 -20.95 8.83
CA ASP A 61 -6.08 -21.98 9.65
C ASP A 61 -4.91 -22.69 8.95
N GLU A 62 -4.99 -22.91 7.63
CA GLU A 62 -3.85 -23.41 6.83
C GLU A 62 -2.68 -22.42 6.85
N PHE A 63 -2.95 -21.12 6.68
CA PHE A 63 -1.93 -20.09 6.84
C PHE A 63 -1.33 -20.12 8.25
N LEU A 64 -2.15 -20.25 9.28
CA LEU A 64 -1.71 -20.28 10.67
C LEU A 64 -0.89 -21.52 11.04
N ALA A 65 -1.05 -22.62 10.30
CA ALA A 65 -0.30 -23.87 10.53
C ALA A 65 1.20 -23.73 10.27
N ARG A 66 1.65 -22.72 9.50
CA ARG A 66 3.08 -22.44 9.27
C ARG A 66 3.81 -21.91 10.51
N PHE A 67 3.07 -21.41 11.50
CA PHE A 67 3.64 -20.78 12.69
C PHE A 67 3.78 -21.76 13.85
N ARG A 68 4.72 -21.47 14.75
CA ARG A 68 4.85 -22.20 16.02
C ARG A 68 3.59 -22.00 16.86
N SER A 69 3.30 -22.94 17.76
CA SER A 69 2.06 -22.92 18.56
C SER A 69 1.85 -21.63 19.36
N LYS A 70 2.92 -21.02 19.87
CA LYS A 70 2.85 -19.74 20.58
C LYS A 70 2.36 -18.61 19.67
N ASP A 71 2.98 -18.45 18.50
CA ASP A 71 2.67 -17.38 17.56
C ASP A 71 1.27 -17.56 16.95
N ARG A 72 0.92 -18.80 16.58
CA ARG A 72 -0.43 -19.14 16.12
C ARG A 72 -1.50 -18.77 17.15
N ASN A 73 -1.28 -19.09 18.42
CA ASN A 73 -2.24 -18.77 19.49
C ASN A 73 -2.31 -17.27 19.77
N ALA A 74 -1.20 -16.54 19.62
CA ALA A 74 -1.18 -15.08 19.71
C ALA A 74 -2.02 -14.44 18.60
N ILE A 75 -1.80 -14.82 17.34
CA ILE A 75 -2.58 -14.31 16.20
C ILE A 75 -4.07 -14.62 16.36
N LYS A 76 -4.43 -15.85 16.76
CA LYS A 76 -5.84 -16.20 17.01
C LYS A 76 -6.49 -15.38 18.12
N ARG A 77 -5.71 -14.92 19.12
CA ARG A 77 -6.21 -14.02 20.16
C ARG A 77 -6.41 -12.61 19.60
N GLU A 78 -5.41 -12.08 18.90
CA GLU A 78 -5.49 -10.76 18.26
C GLU A 78 -6.65 -10.65 17.27
N MET A 79 -6.92 -11.70 16.48
CA MET A 79 -8.04 -11.74 15.55
C MET A 79 -9.42 -11.73 16.22
N ARG A 80 -9.53 -12.16 17.49
CA ARG A 80 -10.79 -12.17 18.25
C ARG A 80 -10.99 -10.89 19.08
N ALA A 81 -9.89 -10.25 19.48
CA ALA A 81 -9.91 -9.09 20.36
C ALA A 81 -10.80 -7.93 19.90
N PRO A 82 -10.90 -7.58 18.59
CA PRO A 82 -11.81 -6.53 18.14
C PRO A 82 -13.28 -6.84 18.47
N ALA A 83 -13.74 -8.05 18.15
CA ALA A 83 -15.12 -8.46 18.40
C ALA A 83 -15.46 -8.48 19.90
N GLU A 84 -14.53 -8.95 20.74
CA GLU A 84 -14.66 -8.93 22.21
C GLU A 84 -14.77 -7.50 22.77
N GLN A 85 -14.27 -6.50 22.04
CA GLN A 85 -14.34 -5.07 22.38
C GLN A 85 -15.50 -4.34 21.70
N GLY A 86 -16.39 -5.04 21.00
CA GLY A 86 -17.49 -4.44 20.24
C GLY A 86 -17.03 -3.68 18.99
N ILE A 87 -15.86 -4.01 18.45
CA ILE A 87 -15.32 -3.39 17.23
C ILE A 87 -15.65 -4.27 16.03
N GLU A 88 -16.41 -3.71 15.10
CA GLU A 88 -16.72 -4.32 13.82
C GLU A 88 -15.66 -3.93 12.79
N ILE A 89 -15.00 -4.92 12.19
CA ILE A 89 -14.04 -4.72 11.10
C ILE A 89 -14.70 -5.12 9.79
N ARG A 90 -14.69 -4.22 8.81
CA ARG A 90 -15.21 -4.50 7.47
C ARG A 90 -14.32 -3.92 6.38
N THR A 91 -14.34 -4.57 5.24
CA THR A 91 -13.64 -4.14 4.03
C THR A 91 -14.63 -3.51 3.05
N VAL A 92 -14.45 -2.23 2.76
CA VAL A 92 -15.26 -1.44 1.82
C VAL A 92 -14.52 -1.35 0.48
N ARG A 93 -15.17 -1.81 -0.60
CA ARG A 93 -14.65 -1.87 -1.97
C ARG A 93 -15.78 -1.86 -3.00
N GLY A 94 -15.46 -1.66 -4.28
CA GLY A 94 -16.43 -1.74 -5.38
C GLY A 94 -17.56 -0.72 -5.24
N GLU A 95 -18.80 -1.13 -5.48
CA GLU A 95 -19.97 -0.24 -5.41
C GLU A 95 -20.15 0.42 -4.04
N ASN A 96 -19.87 -0.32 -2.96
CA ASN A 96 -19.94 0.23 -1.59
C ASN A 96 -18.93 1.37 -1.37
N LEU A 97 -17.77 1.28 -2.03
CA LEU A 97 -16.79 2.36 -2.01
C LEU A 97 -17.23 3.52 -2.92
N ARG A 98 -17.72 3.25 -4.13
CA ARG A 98 -18.21 4.28 -5.07
C ARG A 98 -19.28 5.15 -4.43
N ALA A 99 -20.27 4.52 -3.80
CA ALA A 99 -21.39 5.21 -3.14
C ALA A 99 -20.96 6.16 -2.01
N ARG A 100 -19.82 5.89 -1.36
CA ARG A 100 -19.32 6.67 -0.21
C ARG A 100 -17.95 7.31 -0.46
N SER A 101 -17.53 7.42 -1.72
CA SER A 101 -16.14 7.78 -2.10
C SER A 101 -15.63 9.06 -1.44
N GLY A 102 -16.44 10.12 -1.39
CA GLY A 102 -16.07 11.38 -0.75
C GLY A 102 -15.99 11.33 0.77
N GLU A 103 -16.84 10.54 1.42
CA GLU A 103 -16.80 10.31 2.88
C GLU A 103 -15.56 9.49 3.24
N LEU A 104 -15.34 8.37 2.55
CA LEU A 104 -14.21 7.48 2.76
C LEU A 104 -12.87 8.17 2.50
N ALA A 105 -12.79 9.07 1.50
CA ALA A 105 -11.60 9.86 1.25
C ALA A 105 -11.23 10.77 2.45
N ARG A 106 -12.23 11.43 3.06
CA ARG A 106 -12.03 12.25 4.28
C ARG A 106 -11.63 11.39 5.47
N GLU A 107 -12.30 10.25 5.67
CA GLU A 107 -11.99 9.31 6.74
C GLU A 107 -10.56 8.75 6.61
N ALA A 108 -10.15 8.32 5.41
CA ALA A 108 -8.82 7.79 5.14
C ALA A 108 -7.72 8.83 5.39
N HIS A 109 -7.92 10.08 4.96
CA HIS A 109 -6.98 11.16 5.24
C HIS A 109 -6.92 11.50 6.73
N ALA A 110 -8.05 11.53 7.43
CA ALA A 110 -8.10 11.80 8.86
C ALA A 110 -7.35 10.72 9.67
N LEU A 111 -7.52 9.44 9.32
CA LEU A 111 -6.78 8.33 9.93
C LEU A 111 -5.29 8.40 9.62
N HIS A 112 -4.91 8.65 8.36
CA HIS A 112 -3.50 8.82 8.02
C HIS A 112 -2.88 9.96 8.82
N ARG A 113 -3.57 11.10 8.92
CA ARG A 113 -3.13 12.26 9.71
C ARG A 113 -2.99 11.93 11.20
N SER A 114 -3.96 11.22 11.78
CA SER A 114 -3.92 10.86 13.21
C SER A 114 -2.71 10.02 13.60
N THR A 115 -2.18 9.22 12.66
CA THR A 115 -0.96 8.45 12.86
C THR A 115 0.30 9.27 12.64
N ILE A 116 0.41 9.97 11.51
CA ILE A 116 1.64 10.70 11.18
C ILE A 116 1.92 11.83 12.17
N ASP A 117 0.88 12.51 12.68
CA ASP A 117 1.05 13.62 13.63
C ASP A 117 1.59 13.13 14.99
N LYS A 118 1.35 11.86 15.33
CA LYS A 118 1.86 11.21 16.55
C LYS A 118 3.30 10.71 16.40
N LEU A 119 3.82 10.60 15.16
CA LEU A 119 5.13 10.03 14.88
C LEU A 119 6.13 11.15 14.58
N MET A 120 7.23 11.22 15.33
CA MET A 120 8.29 12.22 15.14
C MET A 120 8.93 12.20 13.73
N TRP A 121 8.77 11.09 13.01
CA TRP A 121 9.23 10.90 11.63
C TRP A 121 8.07 10.85 10.60
N GLY A 122 6.83 11.05 11.06
CA GLY A 122 5.64 11.11 10.22
C GLY A 122 5.75 12.26 9.23
N ARG A 123 5.61 11.94 7.95
CA ARG A 123 5.68 12.92 6.86
C ARG A 123 4.35 12.92 6.12
N GLY A 124 3.65 14.06 6.15
CA GLY A 124 2.37 14.27 5.46
C GLY A 124 2.52 14.42 3.95
N TRP A 125 3.07 13.41 3.27
CA TRP A 125 3.27 13.43 1.82
C TRP A 125 1.97 13.46 1.03
N LEU A 126 0.88 12.96 1.62
CA LEU A 126 -0.43 12.89 1.00
C LEU A 126 -1.39 13.84 1.69
N ASN A 127 -2.07 14.66 0.90
CA ASN A 127 -3.08 15.60 1.37
C ASN A 127 -4.50 15.09 1.04
N GLN A 128 -5.51 15.76 1.59
CA GLN A 128 -6.92 15.47 1.34
C GLN A 128 -7.27 15.34 -0.16
N ALA A 129 -6.74 16.23 -1.01
CA ALA A 129 -7.02 16.23 -2.44
C ALA A 129 -6.51 14.97 -3.16
N PHE A 130 -5.43 14.35 -2.67
CA PHE A 130 -4.99 13.05 -3.17
C PHE A 130 -6.06 11.98 -2.93
N TYR A 131 -6.56 11.87 -1.69
CA TYR A 131 -7.56 10.87 -1.33
C TYR A 131 -8.85 11.08 -2.12
N GLU A 132 -9.33 12.32 -2.24
CA GLU A 132 -10.52 12.64 -3.02
C GLU A 132 -10.38 12.23 -4.49
N ARG A 133 -9.23 12.49 -5.10
CA ARG A 133 -8.96 12.10 -6.50
C ARG A 133 -8.87 10.60 -6.66
N VAL A 134 -8.19 9.90 -5.76
CA VAL A 134 -7.99 8.45 -5.88
C VAL A 134 -9.29 7.70 -5.64
N PHE A 135 -10.06 8.04 -4.61
CA PHE A 135 -11.34 7.40 -4.31
C PHE A 135 -12.42 7.67 -5.37
N SER A 136 -12.39 8.84 -6.02
CA SER A 136 -13.36 9.18 -7.07
C SER A 136 -12.98 8.62 -8.44
N ARG A 137 -11.69 8.61 -8.80
CA ARG A 137 -11.23 8.25 -10.15
C ARG A 137 -10.81 6.78 -10.30
N LEU A 138 -10.44 6.12 -9.20
CA LEU A 138 -9.95 4.74 -9.21
C LEU A 138 -10.69 3.86 -8.18
N PRO A 139 -12.02 3.94 -8.04
CA PRO A 139 -12.73 3.25 -6.96
C PRO A 139 -12.63 1.72 -7.02
N GLU A 140 -12.40 1.14 -8.20
CA GLU A 140 -12.14 -0.30 -8.37
C GLU A 140 -10.73 -0.73 -7.93
N HIS A 141 -9.81 0.21 -7.77
CA HIS A 141 -8.42 -0.04 -7.39
C HIS A 141 -8.11 0.39 -5.95
N VAL A 142 -9.14 0.72 -5.18
CA VAL A 142 -9.01 1.17 -3.80
C VAL A 142 -9.83 0.25 -2.91
N GLU A 143 -9.30 -0.01 -1.73
CA GLU A 143 -9.98 -0.70 -0.66
C GLU A 143 -9.77 0.08 0.65
N MET A 144 -10.84 0.18 1.44
CA MET A 144 -10.78 0.76 2.79
C MET A 144 -11.18 -0.31 3.80
N VAL A 145 -10.27 -0.68 4.71
CA VAL A 145 -10.61 -1.46 5.90
C VAL A 145 -11.03 -0.46 6.97
N GLU A 146 -12.28 -0.58 7.45
CA GLU A 146 -12.83 0.23 8.52
C GLU A 146 -12.95 -0.62 9.79
N ALA A 147 -12.51 -0.08 10.93
CA ALA A 147 -12.84 -0.60 12.25
C ALA A 147 -13.80 0.39 12.93
N ARG A 148 -15.01 -0.05 13.25
CA ARG A 148 -16.06 0.78 13.85
C ARG A 148 -16.48 0.24 15.21
N LYS A 149 -16.61 1.14 16.20
CA LYS A 149 -17.16 0.86 17.53
C LYS A 149 -18.39 1.73 17.75
N ASP A 150 -19.52 1.14 18.07
CA ASP A 150 -20.80 1.85 18.20
C ASP A 150 -21.13 2.73 16.97
N GLY A 151 -20.83 2.23 15.76
CA GLY A 151 -21.00 2.93 14.47
C GLY A 151 -19.92 3.98 14.15
N ARG A 152 -19.06 4.35 15.10
CA ARG A 152 -18.00 5.36 14.94
C ARG A 152 -16.72 4.72 14.43
N LEU A 153 -16.09 5.33 13.43
CA LEU A 153 -14.79 4.91 12.93
C LEU A 153 -13.71 5.17 13.98
N VAL A 154 -13.02 4.13 14.42
CA VAL A 154 -11.94 4.21 15.43
C VAL A 154 -10.57 3.93 14.82
N ALA A 155 -10.49 3.09 13.80
CA ALA A 155 -9.28 2.81 13.05
C ALA A 155 -9.61 2.43 11.61
N GLY A 156 -8.59 2.44 10.75
CA GLY A 156 -8.73 1.94 9.40
C GLY A 156 -7.45 1.97 8.59
N ALA A 157 -7.52 1.32 7.43
CA ALA A 157 -6.41 1.23 6.48
C ALA A 157 -6.91 1.45 5.06
N PHE A 158 -6.23 2.34 4.35
CA PHE A 158 -6.38 2.54 2.91
C PHE A 158 -5.34 1.69 2.18
N ASN A 159 -5.84 0.91 1.23
CA ASN A 159 -5.05 0.02 0.39
C ASN A 159 -5.30 0.33 -1.09
N VAL A 160 -4.26 0.15 -1.91
CA VAL A 160 -4.43 0.03 -3.37
C VAL A 160 -4.55 -1.45 -3.69
N ALA A 161 -5.58 -1.83 -4.44
CA ALA A 161 -5.91 -3.22 -4.73
C ALA A 161 -5.96 -3.49 -6.24
N SER A 162 -5.48 -4.65 -6.64
CA SER A 162 -5.78 -5.28 -7.93
C SER A 162 -6.58 -6.56 -7.70
N LYS A 163 -6.86 -7.30 -8.79
CA LYS A 163 -7.53 -8.60 -8.71
C LYS A 163 -6.75 -9.62 -7.87
N ASP A 164 -5.42 -9.53 -7.87
CA ASP A 164 -4.49 -10.54 -7.36
C ASP A 164 -3.51 -10.00 -6.31
N ARG A 165 -3.46 -8.68 -6.08
CA ARG A 165 -2.48 -8.03 -5.19
C ARG A 165 -3.12 -6.95 -4.34
N LEU A 166 -2.60 -6.80 -3.13
CA LEU A 166 -2.96 -5.75 -2.20
C LEU A 166 -1.70 -4.98 -1.77
N PHE A 167 -1.74 -3.66 -1.91
CA PHE A 167 -0.69 -2.76 -1.50
C PHE A 167 -1.20 -1.95 -0.32
N GLY A 168 -0.97 -2.47 0.89
CA GLY A 168 -1.27 -1.76 2.13
C GLY A 168 -0.27 -0.63 2.33
N ARG A 169 -0.77 0.62 2.47
CA ARG A 169 0.13 1.78 2.42
C ARG A 169 -0.11 2.80 3.52
N TYR A 170 -1.35 3.10 3.86
CA TYR A 170 -1.66 4.15 4.85
C TYR A 170 -2.73 3.66 5.81
N TRP A 171 -2.47 3.82 7.11
CA TRP A 171 -3.35 3.36 8.17
C TRP A 171 -3.39 4.38 9.30
N GLY A 172 -4.41 4.26 10.13
CA GLY A 172 -4.39 4.93 11.41
C GLY A 172 -5.46 4.51 12.38
N ALA A 173 -5.33 5.09 13.56
CA ALA A 173 -6.25 4.92 14.66
C ALA A 173 -6.42 6.26 15.39
N PHE A 174 -7.64 6.55 15.79
CA PHE A 174 -7.95 7.70 16.64
C PHE A 174 -7.77 7.37 18.11
N GLU A 175 -7.98 6.10 18.47
CA GLU A 175 -7.83 5.54 19.82
C GLU A 175 -6.51 4.76 19.96
#